data_AF-A0A3K0WI53-F1
#
_entry.id   AF-A0A3K0WI53-F1
#
_cell.length_a   1.000
_cell.length_b   1.000
_cell.length_c   1.000
_cell.angle_alpha   90.00
_cell.angle_beta   90.00
_cell.angle_gamma   90.00
#
_symmetry.space_group_name_H-M   'P 1'
#
loop_
_entity.id
_entity.type
_entity.pdbx_description
1 polymer ?
#
loop_
_entity_poly.entity_id
_entity_poly.type
_entity_poly.pdbx_seq_one_letter_code
_entity_poly.pdbx_strand_id
1 'polypeptide(L)'
;TPQHDQEYRELYRQLLPELDLIIWILRADERAYAADIAMHQFLLNEGADPSRFLFVLSHADRVFPAEEWNATEKCPSRHQELSLATVTARVATLFPSSFPVLPVAAPVGWNLPAFVSLMIHALPPQAT
;
A
#
# COMPACT_ATOMS: atom_id res chain seq x y z
N THR A 1 -19.96 -6.40 -9.51
CA THR A 1 -20.94 -6.80 -10.54
C THR A 1 -21.18 -5.62 -11.44
N PRO A 2 -21.43 -5.82 -12.75
CA PRO A 2 -21.45 -4.73 -13.74
C PRO A 2 -22.38 -3.55 -13.37
N GLN A 3 -23.41 -3.82 -12.57
CA GLN A 3 -24.38 -2.82 -12.11
C GLN A 3 -23.82 -1.82 -11.09
N HIS A 4 -22.78 -2.19 -10.36
CA HIS A 4 -22.09 -1.31 -9.42
C HIS A 4 -20.96 -0.51 -10.09
N ASP A 5 -20.50 -0.92 -11.28
CA ASP A 5 -19.35 -0.29 -11.94
C ASP A 5 -19.65 1.15 -12.35
N GLN A 6 -20.90 1.49 -12.68
CA GLN A 6 -21.27 2.87 -13.01
C GLN A 6 -21.41 3.75 -11.75
N GLU A 7 -22.07 3.24 -10.72
CA GLU A 7 -22.23 3.96 -9.44
C GLU A 7 -20.87 4.28 -8.80
N TYR A 8 -19.97 3.29 -8.76
CA TYR A 8 -18.62 3.51 -8.23
C TYR A 8 -17.80 4.46 -9.09
N ARG A 9 -17.93 4.43 -10.43
CA ARG A 9 -17.26 5.42 -11.31
C ARG A 9 -17.69 6.83 -10.99
N GLU A 10 -19.00 7.07 -10.91
CA GLU A 10 -19.54 8.40 -10.60
C GLU A 10 -19.07 8.88 -9.22
N LEU A 11 -19.10 7.99 -8.23
CA LEU A 11 -18.58 8.27 -6.88
C LEU A 11 -17.08 8.64 -6.90
N TYR A 12 -16.24 7.81 -7.53
CA TYR A 12 -14.79 8.06 -7.55
C TYR A 12 -14.44 9.33 -8.34
N ARG A 13 -15.10 9.61 -9.46
CA ARG A 13 -14.89 10.88 -10.19
C ARG A 13 -15.17 12.11 -9.34
N GLN A 14 -16.14 12.03 -8.45
CA GLN A 14 -16.48 13.13 -7.54
C GLN A 14 -15.47 13.24 -6.39
N LEU A 15 -15.05 12.11 -5.80
CA LEU A 15 -14.18 12.12 -4.62
C LEU A 15 -12.70 12.35 -4.95
N LEU A 16 -12.18 11.74 -6.01
CA LEU A 16 -10.75 11.74 -6.33
C LEU A 16 -10.12 13.15 -6.39
N PRO A 17 -10.78 14.18 -6.95
CA PRO A 17 -10.24 15.54 -6.95
C PRO A 17 -10.06 16.15 -5.55
N GLU A 18 -10.82 15.70 -4.54
CA GLU A 18 -10.80 16.23 -3.17
C GLU A 18 -9.81 15.47 -2.25
N LEU A 19 -9.26 14.34 -2.69
CA LEU A 19 -8.42 13.49 -1.84
C LEU A 19 -6.96 13.92 -1.89
N ASP A 20 -6.40 14.38 -0.78
CA ASP A 20 -4.97 14.73 -0.67
C ASP A 20 -4.02 13.53 -0.69
N LEU A 21 -4.50 12.33 -0.32
CA LEU A 21 -3.71 11.11 -0.23
C LEU A 21 -4.59 9.87 -0.40
N ILE A 22 -4.08 8.87 -1.12
CA ILE A 22 -4.69 7.55 -1.29
C ILE A 22 -3.73 6.51 -0.72
N ILE A 23 -4.14 5.85 0.38
CA ILE A 23 -3.36 4.78 0.99
C ILE A 23 -3.84 3.45 0.42
N TRP A 24 -2.96 2.76 -0.30
CA TRP A 24 -3.23 1.46 -0.89
C TRP A 24 -2.57 0.35 -0.08
N ILE A 25 -3.38 -0.54 0.49
CA ILE A 25 -2.88 -1.62 1.36
C ILE A 25 -2.85 -2.93 0.58
N LEU A 26 -1.67 -3.52 0.47
CA LEU A 26 -1.42 -4.85 -0.07
C LEU A 26 -0.96 -5.77 1.05
N ARG A 27 -1.09 -7.09 0.87
CA ARG A 27 -0.58 -8.08 1.82
C ARG A 27 0.80 -8.56 1.43
N ALA A 28 1.74 -8.58 2.37
CA ALA A 28 3.09 -9.09 2.16
C ALA A 28 3.14 -10.61 1.98
N ASP A 29 2.17 -11.32 2.56
CA ASP A 29 2.03 -12.78 2.47
C ASP A 29 1.23 -13.25 1.24
N GLU A 30 0.70 -12.33 0.43
CA GLU A 30 -0.06 -12.62 -0.79
C GLU A 30 0.74 -12.27 -2.06
N ARG A 31 0.45 -12.98 -3.16
CA ARG A 31 1.12 -12.77 -4.46
C ARG A 31 0.14 -12.45 -5.60
N ALA A 32 -1.16 -12.48 -5.34
CA ALA A 32 -2.19 -12.25 -6.33
C ALA A 32 -2.58 -10.76 -6.33
N TYR A 33 -2.07 -10.00 -7.29
CA TYR A 33 -2.35 -8.55 -7.41
C TYR A 33 -3.23 -8.19 -8.62
N ALA A 34 -3.84 -9.17 -9.28
CA ALA A 34 -4.59 -8.90 -10.51
C ALA A 34 -5.76 -7.94 -10.29
N ALA A 35 -6.51 -8.13 -9.19
CA ALA A 35 -7.58 -7.22 -8.79
C ALA A 35 -7.04 -5.83 -8.44
N ASP A 36 -5.93 -5.76 -7.69
CA ASP A 36 -5.30 -4.48 -7.33
C ASP A 36 -4.82 -3.71 -8.55
N ILE A 37 -4.18 -4.38 -9.51
CA ILE A 37 -3.71 -3.78 -10.76
C ILE A 37 -4.90 -3.22 -11.55
N ALA A 38 -5.97 -4.01 -11.70
CA ALA A 38 -7.16 -3.59 -12.42
C ALA A 38 -7.83 -2.38 -11.74
N MET A 39 -7.95 -2.41 -10.41
CA MET A 39 -8.55 -1.32 -9.64
C MET A 39 -7.67 -0.05 -9.67
N HIS A 40 -6.36 -0.20 -9.58
CA HIS A 40 -5.43 0.94 -9.65
C HIS A 40 -5.51 1.61 -11.03
N GLN A 41 -5.46 0.84 -12.11
CA GLN A 41 -5.65 1.35 -13.47
C GLN A 41 -7.02 2.01 -13.64
N PHE A 42 -8.07 1.42 -13.06
CA PHE A 42 -9.40 2.00 -13.06
C PHE A 42 -9.42 3.38 -12.38
N LEU A 43 -8.87 3.53 -11.17
CA LEU A 43 -8.84 4.84 -10.49
C LEU A 43 -8.04 5.89 -11.27
N LEU A 44 -6.91 5.51 -11.86
CA LEU A 44 -6.14 6.40 -12.74
C LEU A 44 -6.97 6.88 -13.94
N ASN A 45 -7.73 5.98 -14.57
CA ASN A 45 -8.63 6.33 -15.69
C ASN A 45 -9.79 7.23 -15.25
N GLU A 46 -10.22 7.14 -13.99
CA GLU A 46 -11.26 8.00 -13.42
C GLU A 46 -10.72 9.32 -12.85
N GLY A 47 -9.43 9.63 -13.04
CA GLY A 47 -8.82 10.92 -12.74
C GLY A 47 -8.01 10.99 -11.45
N ALA A 48 -7.67 9.85 -10.84
CA ALA A 48 -6.81 9.83 -9.67
C ALA A 48 -5.41 10.36 -10.01
N ASP A 49 -4.87 11.23 -9.17
CA ASP A 49 -3.52 11.75 -9.30
C ASP A 49 -2.50 10.68 -8.86
N PRO A 50 -1.64 10.16 -9.77
CA PRO A 50 -0.64 9.15 -9.43
C PRO A 50 0.30 9.57 -8.30
N SER A 51 0.54 10.87 -8.13
CA SER A 51 1.42 11.38 -7.09
C SER A 51 0.83 11.28 -5.68
N ARG A 52 -0.48 11.03 -5.56
CA ARG A 52 -1.19 10.93 -4.28
C ARG A 52 -1.26 9.49 -3.73
N PHE A 53 -0.71 8.50 -4.43
CA PHE A 53 -0.74 7.10 -3.99
C PHE A 53 0.44 6.74 -3.09
N LEU A 54 0.13 6.16 -1.93
CA LEU A 54 1.08 5.55 -1.01
C LEU A 54 0.75 4.06 -0.85
N PHE A 55 1.66 3.19 -1.27
CA PHE A 55 1.49 1.74 -1.17
C PHE A 55 2.12 1.18 0.11
N VAL A 56 1.35 0.36 0.82
CA VAL A 56 1.75 -0.24 2.11
C VAL A 56 1.62 -1.75 2.02
N LEU A 57 2.65 -2.46 2.46
CA LEU A 57 2.64 -3.92 2.61
C LEU A 57 2.27 -4.29 4.04
N SER A 58 0.99 -4.59 4.27
CA SER A 58 0.51 -5.14 5.55
C SER A 58 1.01 -6.58 5.79
N HIS A 59 0.84 -7.06 7.03
CA HIS A 59 1.18 -8.43 7.42
C HIS A 59 2.65 -8.79 7.19
N ALA A 60 3.56 -7.83 7.38
CA ALA A 60 4.99 -8.08 7.25
C ALA A 60 5.48 -9.18 8.21
N ASP A 61 4.82 -9.36 9.36
CA ASP A 61 5.05 -10.42 10.33
C ASP A 61 4.78 -11.82 9.81
N ARG A 62 4.01 -11.94 8.72
CA ARG A 62 3.59 -13.23 8.14
C ARG A 62 4.32 -13.57 6.85
N VAL A 63 5.27 -12.73 6.42
CA VAL A 63 6.06 -13.00 5.24
C VAL A 63 6.89 -14.27 5.47
N PHE A 64 6.97 -15.13 4.45
CA PHE A 64 7.70 -16.38 4.55
C PHE A 64 9.21 -16.13 4.74
N PRO A 65 9.90 -16.85 5.64
CA PRO A 65 9.37 -17.83 6.60
C PRO A 65 8.67 -17.13 7.80
N ALA A 66 7.39 -17.42 8.00
CA ALA A 66 6.55 -16.68 8.96
C ALA A 66 6.92 -16.99 10.43
N GLU A 67 7.41 -18.20 10.66
CA GLU A 67 7.85 -18.72 11.95
C GLU A 67 9.12 -18.04 12.48
N GLU A 68 9.87 -17.34 11.63
CA GLU A 68 11.12 -16.70 12.03
C GLU A 68 10.92 -15.29 12.63
N TRP A 69 9.69 -14.79 12.67
CA TRP A 69 9.42 -13.48 13.26
C TRP A 69 9.91 -13.42 14.72
N ASN A 70 10.71 -12.40 15.04
CA ASN A 70 11.19 -12.21 16.40
C ASN A 70 10.06 -11.60 17.26
N ALA A 71 9.32 -12.45 17.98
CA ALA A 71 8.22 -11.99 18.83
C ALA A 71 8.67 -11.12 20.02
N THR A 72 9.92 -11.29 20.49
CA THR A 72 10.47 -10.52 21.61
C THR A 72 10.85 -9.10 21.18
N GLU A 73 11.60 -8.96 20.10
CA GLU A 73 12.03 -7.66 19.56
C GLU A 73 10.98 -7.03 18.63
N LYS A 74 9.94 -7.79 18.27
CA LYS A 74 8.86 -7.40 17.36
C LYS A 74 9.39 -6.92 16.01
N CYS A 75 10.30 -7.69 15.42
CA CYS A 75 10.96 -7.38 14.17
C CYS A 75 11.10 -8.62 13.27
N PRO A 76 11.28 -8.43 11.95
CA PRO A 76 11.51 -9.53 11.03
C PRO A 76 12.88 -10.19 11.28
N SER A 77 12.98 -11.48 10.96
CA SER A 77 14.28 -12.13 10.81
C SER A 77 15.02 -11.60 9.58
N ARG A 78 16.32 -11.92 9.47
CA ARG A 78 17.11 -11.60 8.26
C ARG A 78 16.52 -12.23 6.99
N HIS A 79 15.94 -13.43 7.06
CA HIS A 79 15.29 -14.04 5.90
C HIS A 79 13.99 -13.32 5.55
N GLN A 80 13.21 -12.95 6.55
CA GLN A 80 11.99 -12.16 6.35
C GLN A 80 12.31 -10.78 5.76
N GLU A 81 13.39 -10.11 6.18
CA GLU A 81 13.85 -8.84 5.59
C GLU A 81 14.13 -8.98 4.08
N LEU A 82 14.80 -10.06 3.67
CA LEU A 82 15.06 -10.35 2.25
C LEU A 82 13.76 -10.62 1.47
N SER A 83 12.84 -11.38 2.08
CA SER A 83 11.51 -11.61 1.50
C SER A 83 10.72 -10.32 1.34
N LEU A 84 10.70 -9.46 2.37
CA LEU A 84 10.05 -8.15 2.32
C LEU A 84 10.68 -7.27 1.24
N ALA A 85 12.01 -7.20 1.15
CA ALA A 85 12.69 -6.45 0.09
C ALA A 85 12.25 -6.92 -1.31
N THR A 86 12.11 -8.23 -1.50
CA THR A 86 11.63 -8.81 -2.77
C THR A 86 10.19 -8.42 -3.07
N VAL A 87 9.28 -8.51 -2.08
CA VAL A 87 7.87 -8.16 -2.26
C VAL A 87 7.71 -6.64 -2.49
N THR A 88 8.44 -5.82 -1.73
CA THR A 88 8.52 -4.36 -1.89
C THR A 88 8.94 -3.99 -3.29
N ALA A 89 10.03 -4.56 -3.81
CA ALA A 89 10.52 -4.27 -5.16
C ALA A 89 9.50 -4.68 -6.24
N ARG A 90 8.82 -5.82 -6.04
CA ARG A 90 7.77 -6.27 -6.95
C ARG A 90 6.57 -5.32 -6.95
N VAL A 91 6.09 -4.90 -5.79
CA VAL A 91 4.99 -3.94 -5.68
C VAL A 91 5.39 -2.60 -6.29
N ALA A 92 6.58 -2.08 -6.01
CA ALA A 92 7.07 -0.84 -6.62
C ALA A 92 7.16 -0.91 -8.16
N THR A 93 7.40 -2.11 -8.71
CA THR A 93 7.40 -2.34 -10.16
C THR A 93 5.98 -2.37 -10.74
N LEU A 94 5.04 -2.99 -10.04
CA LEU A 94 3.66 -3.12 -10.49
C LEU A 94 2.86 -1.81 -10.33
N PHE A 95 3.23 -1.02 -9.33
CA PHE A 95 2.54 0.20 -8.93
C PHE A 95 3.55 1.35 -8.76
N PRO A 96 3.88 2.06 -9.85
CA PRO A 96 4.75 3.24 -9.78
C PRO A 96 4.16 4.29 -8.84
N SER A 97 4.98 4.81 -7.93
CA SER A 97 4.60 5.83 -6.95
C SER A 97 5.73 6.83 -6.75
N SER A 98 5.38 8.06 -6.34
CA SER A 98 6.32 9.08 -5.88
C SER A 98 6.97 8.74 -4.53
N PHE A 99 6.43 7.74 -3.81
CA PHE A 99 6.83 7.38 -2.45
C PHE A 99 7.30 5.92 -2.36
N PRO A 100 8.20 5.59 -1.41
CA PRO A 100 8.61 4.22 -1.18
C PRO A 100 7.46 3.35 -0.67
N VAL A 101 7.45 2.08 -1.09
CA VAL A 101 6.53 1.07 -0.54
C VAL A 101 7.05 0.62 0.84
N LEU A 102 6.23 0.73 1.87
CA LEU A 102 6.64 0.37 3.24
C LEU A 102 5.92 -0.89 3.75
N PRO A 103 6.66 -1.91 4.21
CA PRO A 103 6.08 -3.03 4.93
C PRO A 103 5.78 -2.66 6.38
N VAL A 104 4.63 -3.10 6.90
CA VAL A 104 4.18 -2.86 8.27
C VAL A 104 3.55 -4.12 8.86
N ALA A 105 3.64 -4.26 10.18
CA ALA A 105 2.91 -5.28 10.93
C ALA A 105 2.13 -4.58 12.06
N ALA A 106 0.93 -4.12 11.72
CA ALA A 106 0.11 -3.30 12.63
C ALA A 106 -0.20 -3.98 13.98
N PRO A 107 -0.53 -5.28 14.07
CA PRO A 107 -0.84 -5.93 15.35
C PRO A 107 0.30 -5.89 16.36
N VAL A 108 1.55 -5.86 15.89
CA VAL A 108 2.77 -5.81 16.71
C VAL A 108 3.42 -4.44 16.73
N GLY A 109 2.86 -3.47 16.00
CA GLY A 109 3.34 -2.08 15.92
C GLY A 109 4.63 -1.88 15.11
N TRP A 110 5.09 -2.90 14.38
CA TRP A 110 6.36 -2.80 13.65
C TRP A 110 6.23 -1.91 12.42
N ASN A 111 7.19 -0.99 12.28
CA ASN A 111 7.35 -0.01 11.20
C ASN A 111 6.20 1.01 11.03
N LEU A 112 5.20 1.00 11.92
CA LEU A 112 4.12 2.00 11.91
C LEU A 112 4.63 3.45 12.07
N PRO A 113 5.62 3.77 12.93
CA PRO A 113 6.12 5.15 13.04
C PRO A 113 6.69 5.68 11.71
N ALA A 114 7.45 4.85 10.99
CA ALA A 114 7.98 5.23 9.68
C ALA A 114 6.87 5.43 8.64
N PHE A 115 5.84 4.57 8.66
CA PHE A 115 4.67 4.74 7.81
C PHE A 115 3.93 6.06 8.11
N VAL A 116 3.70 6.39 9.37
CA VAL A 116 3.08 7.68 9.76
C VAL A 116 3.95 8.87 9.31
N SER A 117 5.26 8.80 9.48
CA SER A 117 6.17 9.85 8.98
C SER A 117 6.08 10.01 7.46
N LEU A 118 6.00 8.91 6.71
CA LEU A 118 5.82 8.96 5.26
C LEU A 118 4.46 9.55 4.88
N MET A 119 3.38 9.19 5.57
CA MET A 119 2.05 9.77 5.34
C MET A 119 2.07 11.29 5.52
N ILE A 120 2.67 11.79 6.61
CA ILE A 120 2.77 13.23 6.87
C ILE A 120 3.59 13.92 5.77
N HIS A 121 4.67 13.29 5.32
CA HIS A 121 5.51 13.82 4.25
C HIS A 121 4.81 13.83 2.88
N ALA A 122 3.92 12.88 2.64
CA ALA A 122 3.19 12.73 1.39
C ALA A 122 2.01 13.70 1.26
N LEU A 123 1.51 14.24 2.38
CA LEU A 123 0.43 15.22 2.36
C LEU A 123 0.91 16.56 1.77
N PRO A 124 0.07 17.25 0.99
CA PRO A 124 0.37 18.58 0.51
C PRO A 124 0.43 19.59 1.68
N PRO A 125 1.13 20.73 1.52
CA PRO A 125 1.22 21.77 2.55
C PRO A 125 -0.13 22.38 2.94
N GLN A 126 -1.11 22.29 2.04
CA GLN A 126 -2.48 22.77 2.19
C GLN A 126 -3.40 21.69 1.62
N ALA A 127 -4.51 21.41 2.32
CA ALA A 127 -5.53 20.49 1.83
C ALA A 127 -6.23 21.06 0.59
N THR A 128 -6.66 20.15 -0.30
CA THR A 128 -7.39 20.48 -1.53
C THR A 128 -8.79 21.03 -1.25
#